data_AF-A0A949XX50-F1
#
_entry.id   AF-A0A949XX50-F1
#
_cell.length_a   1.000
_cell.length_b   1.000
_cell.length_c   1.000
_cell.angle_alpha   90.00
_cell.angle_beta   90.00
_cell.angle_gamma   90.00
#
_symmetry.space_group_name_H-M   'P 1'
#
loop_
_entity.id
_entity.type
_entity.pdbx_description
1 polymer ?
#
loop_
_entity_poly.entity_id
_entity_poly.type
_entity_poly.pdbx_seq_one_letter_code
_entity_poly.pdbx_strand_id
1 'polypeptide(L)'
;MSLAPINWRPDRKALAEFSEAWMFFLGMVVAPLMLHRGQPRLAAAFWVLAVAGRLIGLIRPMLLRPVYLGLTLATWPIGWAVSGLTLALLYYGILTPIGLTFRLTGRDALNRRFDRDAPTYWEPYTPDHGPEAYLRQF
;
A
#
# COMPACT_ATOMS: atom_id res chain seq x y z
N MET A 1 -0.15 -10.50 -0.49
CA MET A 1 -0.30 -9.20 0.21
C MET A 1 -1.42 -9.34 1.22
N SER A 2 -1.09 -9.40 2.51
CA SER A 2 -2.12 -9.27 3.56
C SER A 2 -2.58 -7.82 3.54
N LEU A 3 -3.86 -7.58 3.24
CA LEU A 3 -4.43 -6.23 3.37
C LEU A 3 -4.27 -5.82 4.84
N ALA A 4 -3.87 -4.57 5.09
CA ALA A 4 -3.80 -4.07 6.44
C ALA A 4 -5.17 -4.30 7.12
N PRO A 5 -5.23 -5.04 8.25
CA PRO A 5 -6.49 -5.31 8.91
C PRO A 5 -7.11 -3.99 9.37
N ILE A 6 -8.41 -3.81 9.12
CA ILE A 6 -9.13 -2.61 9.57
C ILE A 6 -9.03 -2.54 11.09
N ASN A 7 -8.49 -1.44 11.60
CA ASN A 7 -8.39 -1.22 13.03
C ASN A 7 -9.74 -0.76 13.60
N TRP A 8 -10.55 -1.71 14.09
CA TRP A 8 -11.87 -1.45 14.68
C TRP A 8 -11.84 -0.69 16.01
N ARG A 9 -10.69 -0.67 16.69
CA ARG A 9 -10.47 0.00 17.98
C ARG A 9 -9.24 0.91 17.87
N PRO A 10 -9.34 2.02 17.10
CA PRO A 10 -8.22 2.92 16.95
C PRO A 10 -7.84 3.52 18.31
N ASP A 11 -6.54 3.60 18.57
CA ASP A 11 -6.01 4.26 19.75
C ASP A 11 -6.25 5.79 19.66
N ARG A 12 -6.22 6.48 20.80
CA ARG A 12 -6.40 7.94 20.87
C ARG A 12 -5.39 8.67 19.99
N LYS A 13 -4.14 8.17 19.93
CA LYS A 13 -3.09 8.75 19.08
C LYS A 13 -3.45 8.67 17.60
N ALA A 14 -3.92 7.51 17.13
CA ALA A 14 -4.32 7.33 15.73
C ALA A 14 -5.49 8.25 15.32
N LEU A 15 -6.45 8.49 16.21
CA LEU A 15 -7.56 9.43 15.98
C LEU A 15 -7.09 10.89 15.97
N ALA A 16 -6.09 11.24 16.78
CA ALA A 16 -5.47 12.56 16.77
C ALA A 16 -4.67 12.81 15.48
N GLU A 17 -3.88 11.83 15.04
CA GLU A 17 -3.17 11.87 13.74
C GLU A 17 -4.16 11.97 12.57
N PHE A 18 -5.26 11.23 12.63
CA PHE A 18 -6.34 11.35 11.65
C PHE A 18 -6.94 12.76 11.60
N SER A 19 -7.13 13.42 12.75
CA SER A 19 -7.64 14.80 12.79
C SER A 19 -6.70 15.82 12.13
N GLU A 20 -5.39 15.55 12.15
CA GLU A 20 -4.38 16.38 11.49
C GLU A 20 -4.45 16.19 9.97
N ALA A 21 -4.52 14.94 9.51
CA ALA A 21 -4.72 14.63 8.08
C ALA A 21 -6.05 15.20 7.55
N TRP A 22 -7.13 15.09 8.34
CA TRP A 22 -8.42 15.70 8.04
C TRP A 22 -8.27 17.21 7.85
N MET A 23 -7.67 17.91 8.82
CA MET A 23 -7.52 19.36 8.78
C MET A 23 -6.72 19.79 7.55
N PHE A 24 -5.62 19.10 7.27
CA PHE A 24 -4.78 19.38 6.12
C PHE A 24 -5.55 19.19 4.81
N PHE A 25 -6.26 18.07 4.65
CA PHE A 25 -7.02 17.78 3.44
C PHE A 25 -8.17 18.77 3.23
N LEU A 26 -9.02 18.97 4.24
CA LEU A 26 -10.16 19.88 4.10
C LEU A 26 -9.74 21.35 4.01
N GLY A 27 -8.77 21.76 4.82
CA GLY A 27 -8.35 23.16 4.92
C GLY A 27 -7.41 23.60 3.79
N MET A 28 -6.48 22.75 3.38
CA MET A 28 -5.45 23.12 2.39
C MET A 28 -5.76 22.64 0.97
N VAL A 29 -6.59 21.60 0.81
CA VAL A 29 -6.96 21.07 -0.52
C VAL A 29 -8.38 21.47 -0.89
N VAL A 30 -9.37 21.10 -0.08
CA VAL A 30 -10.79 21.26 -0.45
C VAL A 30 -11.22 22.73 -0.38
N ALA A 31 -10.93 23.44 0.70
CA ALA A 31 -11.41 24.81 0.86
C ALA A 31 -10.85 25.79 -0.18
N PRO A 32 -9.55 25.78 -0.54
CA PRO A 32 -9.02 26.63 -1.62
C PRO A 32 -9.59 26.25 -2.99
N LEU A 33 -9.78 24.95 -3.26
CA LEU A 33 -10.43 24.50 -4.50
C LEU A 33 -11.86 25.04 -4.64
N MET A 34 -12.61 25.14 -3.54
CA MET A 34 -13.95 25.74 -3.54
C MET A 34 -13.92 27.27 -3.71
N LEU A 35 -12.88 27.96 -3.19
CA LEU A 35 -12.66 29.38 -3.47
C LEU A 35 -12.38 29.61 -4.96
N HIS A 36 -11.53 28.79 -5.56
CA HIS A 36 -11.24 28.86 -7.00
C HIS A 36 -12.47 28.58 -7.87
N ARG A 37 -13.42 27.80 -7.37
CA ARG A 37 -14.72 27.57 -8.03
C ARG A 37 -15.75 28.68 -7.79
N GLY A 38 -15.37 29.78 -7.12
CA GLY A 38 -16.26 30.92 -6.86
C GLY A 38 -17.33 30.65 -5.81
N GLN A 39 -17.15 29.64 -4.95
CA GLN A 39 -18.10 29.25 -3.91
C GLN A 39 -17.56 29.57 -2.50
N PRO A 40 -17.48 30.85 -2.10
CA PRO A 40 -16.84 31.24 -0.84
C PRO A 40 -17.56 30.73 0.41
N ARG A 41 -18.89 30.57 0.34
CA ARG A 41 -19.69 30.01 1.45
C ARG A 41 -19.30 28.55 1.75
N LEU A 42 -19.13 27.75 0.69
CA LEU A 42 -18.73 26.34 0.83
C LEU A 42 -17.28 26.24 1.28
N ALA A 43 -16.39 27.08 0.75
CA ALA A 43 -15.02 27.15 1.22
C ALA A 43 -14.92 27.47 2.72
N ALA A 44 -15.67 28.47 3.19
CA ALA A 44 -15.73 28.81 4.61
C ALA A 44 -16.28 27.64 5.44
N ALA A 45 -17.32 26.95 4.97
CA ALA A 45 -17.87 25.78 5.65
C ALA A 45 -16.84 24.65 5.80
N PHE A 46 -16.07 24.34 4.74
CA PHE A 46 -15.00 23.33 4.81
C PHE A 46 -13.85 23.75 5.71
N TRP A 47 -13.50 25.04 5.74
CA TRP A 47 -12.51 25.58 6.68
C TRP A 47 -12.96 25.45 8.13
N VAL A 48 -14.21 25.79 8.43
CA VAL A 48 -14.79 25.62 9.77
C VAL A 48 -14.79 24.13 10.15
N LEU A 49 -15.18 23.24 9.23
CA LEU A 49 -15.19 21.80 9.45
C LEU A 49 -13.77 21.23 9.69
N ALA A 50 -12.77 21.73 8.98
CA ALA A 50 -11.36 21.37 9.18
C ALA A 50 -10.88 21.74 10.59
N VAL A 51 -11.10 22.98 11.00
CA VAL A 51 -10.68 23.47 12.33
C VAL A 51 -11.47 22.77 13.44
N ALA A 52 -12.78 22.61 13.29
CA ALA A 52 -13.61 21.89 14.25
C ALA A 52 -13.15 20.43 14.41
N GLY A 53 -12.89 19.74 13.29
CA GLY A 53 -12.36 18.37 13.30
C GLY A 53 -11.03 18.28 14.05
N ARG A 54 -10.12 19.25 13.83
CA ARG A 54 -8.85 19.32 14.56
C ARG A 54 -9.06 19.52 16.06
N LEU A 55 -9.86 20.51 16.45
CA LEU A 55 -10.12 20.81 17.86
C LEU A 55 -10.74 19.62 18.60
N ILE A 56 -11.69 18.93 17.97
CA ILE A 56 -12.28 17.70 18.51
C ILE A 56 -11.20 16.61 18.67
N GLY A 57 -10.31 16.45 17.69
CA GLY A 57 -9.20 15.51 17.74
C GLY A 57 -8.21 15.74 18.88
N LEU A 58 -7.96 17.00 19.28
CA LEU A 58 -7.11 17.32 20.43
C LEU A 58 -7.82 17.08 21.77
N ILE A 59 -9.08 17.51 21.91
CA ILE A 59 -9.77 17.53 23.20
C ILE A 59 -10.37 16.16 23.51
N ARG A 60 -11.07 15.56 22.55
CA ARG A 60 -11.72 14.25 22.69
C ARG A 60 -11.69 13.46 21.37
N PRO A 61 -10.55 12.82 21.06
CA PRO A 61 -10.39 12.08 19.80
C PRO A 61 -11.44 10.96 19.61
N MET A 62 -11.97 10.39 20.71
CA MET A 62 -12.98 9.33 20.68
C MET A 62 -14.28 9.72 19.93
N LEU A 63 -14.62 11.01 19.83
CA LEU A 63 -15.77 11.46 19.04
C LEU A 63 -15.56 11.29 17.53
N LEU A 64 -14.31 11.26 17.06
CA LEU A 64 -13.99 11.09 15.63
C LEU A 64 -14.01 9.62 15.19
N ARG A 65 -14.11 8.68 16.13
CA ARG A 65 -14.11 7.24 15.85
C ARG A 65 -15.14 6.80 14.78
N PRO A 66 -16.43 7.17 14.84
CA PRO A 66 -17.39 6.74 13.82
C PRO A 66 -17.03 7.28 12.43
N VAL A 67 -16.53 8.52 12.35
CA VAL A 67 -16.13 9.13 11.07
C VAL A 67 -14.88 8.45 10.52
N TYR A 68 -13.89 8.20 11.38
CA TYR A 68 -12.68 7.45 11.03
C TYR A 68 -13.05 6.07 10.47
N LEU A 69 -13.84 5.28 11.21
CA LEU A 69 -14.23 3.94 10.76
C LEU A 69 -15.03 3.96 9.47
N GLY A 70 -15.97 4.90 9.30
CA GLY A 70 -16.75 5.05 8.08
C GLY A 70 -15.86 5.35 6.86
N LEU A 71 -14.93 6.29 7.01
CA LEU A 71 -14.00 6.65 5.93
C LEU A 71 -12.98 5.54 5.65
N THR A 72 -12.43 4.90 6.68
CA THR A 72 -11.53 3.74 6.52
C THR A 72 -12.23 2.61 5.78
N LEU A 73 -13.49 2.30 6.14
CA LEU A 73 -14.27 1.27 5.45
C LEU A 73 -14.56 1.65 3.99
N ALA A 74 -14.90 2.91 3.73
CA ALA A 74 -15.15 3.41 2.38
C ALA A 74 -13.89 3.38 1.49
N THR A 75 -12.72 3.62 2.07
CA THR A 75 -11.43 3.67 1.35
C THR A 75 -10.72 2.32 1.27
N TRP A 76 -11.10 1.34 2.09
CA TRP A 76 -10.48 0.02 2.10
C TRP A 76 -10.49 -0.70 0.74
N PRO A 77 -11.58 -0.71 -0.06
CA PRO A 77 -11.58 -1.33 -1.39
C PRO A 77 -10.58 -0.69 -2.35
N ILE A 78 -10.29 0.60 -2.20
CA ILE A 78 -9.30 1.32 -3.00
C ILE A 78 -7.91 0.75 -2.76
N GLY A 79 -7.54 0.53 -1.49
CA GLY A 79 -6.26 -0.07 -1.12
C GLY A 79 -6.09 -1.48 -1.68
N TRP A 80 -7.15 -2.29 -1.67
CA TRP A 80 -7.17 -3.61 -2.30
C TRP A 80 -6.98 -3.53 -3.82
N ALA A 81 -7.71 -2.65 -4.49
CA ALA A 81 -7.60 -2.46 -5.93
C ALA A 81 -6.20 -1.96 -6.34
N VAL A 82 -5.63 -0.98 -5.63
CA VAL A 82 -4.28 -0.46 -5.90
C VAL A 82 -3.21 -1.53 -5.69
N SER A 83 -3.35 -2.36 -4.64
CA SER A 83 -2.42 -3.47 -4.40
C SER A 83 -2.46 -4.49 -5.52
N GLY A 84 -3.67 -4.89 -5.95
CA GLY A 84 -3.86 -5.80 -7.08
C GLY A 84 -3.34 -5.22 -8.40
N LEU A 85 -3.62 -3.95 -8.66
CA LEU A 85 -3.15 -3.24 -9.85
C LEU A 85 -1.63 -3.12 -9.88
N THR A 86 -1.01 -2.77 -8.76
CA THR A 86 0.45 -2.69 -8.64
C THR A 86 1.09 -4.04 -8.93
N LEU A 87 0.55 -5.13 -8.36
CA LEU A 87 1.04 -6.48 -8.62
C LEU A 87 0.88 -6.86 -10.10
N ALA A 88 -0.28 -6.55 -10.69
CA ALA A 88 -0.53 -6.79 -12.11
C ALA A 88 0.43 -6.00 -13.00
N LEU A 89 0.70 -4.73 -12.69
CA LEU A 89 1.67 -3.90 -13.42
C LEU A 89 3.08 -4.45 -13.32
N LEU A 90 3.53 -4.86 -12.13
CA LEU A 90 4.86 -5.47 -11.98
C LEU A 90 4.96 -6.80 -12.73
N TYR A 91 3.93 -7.65 -12.61
CA TYR A 91 3.93 -8.96 -13.25
C TYR A 91 3.84 -8.87 -14.77
N TYR A 92 2.86 -8.16 -15.31
CA TYR A 92 2.63 -8.07 -16.75
C TYR A 92 3.47 -7.00 -17.44
N GLY A 93 3.84 -5.93 -16.74
CA GLY A 93 4.64 -4.85 -17.29
C GLY A 93 6.15 -5.07 -17.22
N ILE A 94 6.65 -5.86 -16.25
CA ILE A 94 8.10 -6.08 -16.07
C ILE A 94 8.45 -7.56 -16.18
N LEU A 95 7.89 -8.42 -15.33
CA LEU A 95 8.30 -9.83 -15.27
C LEU A 95 7.95 -10.60 -16.55
N THR A 96 6.75 -10.39 -17.09
CA THR A 96 6.25 -11.06 -18.29
C THR A 96 7.09 -10.72 -19.54
N PRO A 97 7.38 -9.44 -19.87
CA PRO A 97 8.22 -9.14 -21.02
C PRO A 97 9.66 -9.64 -20.87
N ILE A 98 10.23 -9.65 -19.66
CA ILE A 98 11.54 -10.28 -19.41
C ILE A 98 11.48 -11.78 -19.72
N GLY A 99 10.47 -12.48 -19.19
CA GLY A 99 10.27 -13.91 -19.46
C GLY A 99 10.02 -14.19 -20.94
N LEU A 100 9.26 -13.33 -21.63
CA LEU A 100 9.03 -13.42 -23.06
C LEU A 100 10.32 -13.23 -23.85
N THR A 101 11.16 -12.26 -23.45
CA THR A 101 12.48 -12.03 -24.06
C THR A 101 13.39 -13.25 -23.90
N PHE A 102 13.42 -13.86 -22.72
CA PHE A 102 14.16 -15.10 -22.48
C PHE A 102 13.64 -16.26 -23.34
N ARG A 103 12.31 -16.36 -23.50
CA ARG A 103 11.69 -17.37 -24.37
C ARG A 103 12.05 -17.16 -25.84
N LEU A 104 12.03 -15.91 -26.33
CA LEU A 104 12.37 -15.57 -27.71
C LEU A 104 13.87 -15.73 -28.01
N THR A 105 14.74 -15.40 -27.06
CA THR A 105 16.20 -15.58 -27.18
C THR A 105 16.67 -17.01 -26.93
N GLY A 106 15.74 -17.92 -26.59
CA GLY A 106 16.05 -19.32 -26.30
C GLY A 106 16.81 -19.54 -24.99
N ARG A 107 16.96 -18.50 -24.15
CA ARG A 107 17.67 -18.56 -22.87
C ARG A 107 16.79 -19.21 -21.81
N ASP A 108 17.14 -20.42 -21.40
CA ASP A 108 16.48 -21.12 -20.30
C ASP A 108 17.28 -21.01 -19.01
N ALA A 109 17.25 -19.84 -18.37
CA ALA A 109 18.00 -19.58 -17.14
C ALA A 109 17.51 -20.39 -15.93
N LEU A 110 16.36 -21.06 -16.04
CA LEU A 110 15.74 -21.82 -14.95
C LEU A 110 15.71 -23.33 -15.23
N ASN A 111 16.42 -23.80 -16.27
CA ASN A 111 16.46 -25.21 -16.70
C ASN A 111 15.06 -25.86 -16.73
N ARG A 112 14.06 -25.12 -17.21
CA ARG A 112 12.65 -25.55 -17.21
C ARG A 112 12.31 -26.46 -18.38
N ARG A 113 13.16 -26.56 -19.39
CA ARG A 113 12.98 -27.49 -20.52
C ARG A 113 13.14 -28.93 -20.01
N PHE A 114 12.18 -29.76 -20.38
CA PHE A 114 12.21 -31.19 -20.08
C PHE A 114 13.22 -31.88 -21.01
N ASP A 115 14.28 -32.43 -20.43
CA ASP A 115 15.25 -33.27 -21.09
C ASP A 115 14.89 -34.75 -20.87
N ARG A 116 14.55 -35.45 -21.95
CA ARG A 116 14.15 -36.87 -21.91
C ARG A 116 15.31 -37.82 -21.75
N ASP A 117 16.51 -37.36 -22.10
CA ASP A 117 17.72 -38.18 -22.10
C ASP A 117 18.55 -37.95 -20.83
N ALA A 118 18.14 -37.01 -19.98
CA ALA A 118 18.76 -36.75 -18.69
C ALA A 118 18.51 -37.92 -17.71
N PRO A 119 19.55 -38.54 -17.14
CA PRO A 119 19.40 -39.61 -16.15
C PRO A 119 18.83 -39.10 -14.82
N THR A 120 18.96 -37.80 -14.55
CA THR A 120 18.43 -37.12 -13.36
C THR A 120 18.44 -35.61 -13.56
N TYR A 121 17.46 -34.90 -12.97
CA TYR A 121 17.41 -33.42 -12.92
C TYR A 121 18.09 -32.83 -11.67
N TRP A 122 18.67 -33.68 -10.81
CA TRP A 122 19.41 -33.22 -9.63
C TRP A 122 20.66 -32.45 -10.08
N GLU A 123 20.71 -31.15 -9.76
CA GLU A 123 21.93 -30.36 -9.91
C GLU A 123 22.90 -30.69 -8.75
N PRO A 124 24.19 -30.91 -9.04
CA PRO A 124 25.17 -31.21 -8.01
C PRO A 124 25.33 -30.01 -7.08
N TYR A 125 25.02 -30.22 -5.80
CA TYR A 125 25.28 -29.24 -4.76
C TYR A 125 26.78 -29.19 -4.47
N THR A 126 27.45 -28.13 -4.90
CA THR A 126 28.80 -27.80 -4.43
C THR A 126 28.69 -27.00 -3.13
N PRO A 127 29.04 -27.57 -1.97
CA PRO A 127 29.09 -26.81 -0.73
C PRO A 127 30.27 -25.82 -0.83
N ASP A 128 29.96 -24.57 -1.17
CA ASP A 128 30.97 -23.49 -1.20
C ASP A 128 31.39 -23.06 0.21
N HIS A 129 30.66 -23.52 1.24
CA HIS A 129 30.82 -23.09 2.61
C HIS A 129 30.81 -24.26 3.60
N GLY A 130 31.82 -24.32 4.46
CA GLY A 130 31.92 -25.29 5.55
C GLY A 130 30.84 -25.09 6.63
N PRO A 131 30.71 -26.02 7.58
CA PRO A 131 29.67 -25.99 8.63
C PRO A 131 29.61 -24.66 9.41
N GLU A 132 30.75 -23.97 9.51
CA GLU A 132 30.92 -22.69 10.21
C GLU A 132 30.14 -21.53 9.57
N ALA A 133 29.85 -21.60 8.27
CA ALA A 133 29.07 -20.56 7.59
C ALA A 133 27.59 -20.58 7.99
N TYR A 134 27.06 -21.73 8.41
CA TYR A 134 25.71 -21.80 8.97
C TYR A 134 25.59 -21.06 10.30
N LEU A 135 26.71 -20.81 11.00
CA LEU A 135 26.76 -20.09 12.27
C LEU A 135 26.85 -18.56 12.09
N ARG A 136 27.04 -18.06 10.86
CA ARG A 136 27.12 -16.63 10.54
C ARG A 136 25.97 -16.23 9.61
N GLN A 137 24.78 -16.13 10.18
CA GLN A 137 23.56 -15.78 9.43
C GLN A 137 23.29 -14.27 9.35
N PHE A 138 24.14 -13.42 9.97
CA PHE A 138 24.01 -11.97 9.98
C PHE A 138 25.34 -11.29 9.67
#